data_AF-A0A530BUJ8-F1
#
_entry.id   AF-A0A530BUJ8-F1
#
_cell.length_a   1.000
_cell.length_b   1.000
_cell.length_c   1.000
_cell.angle_alpha   90.00
_cell.angle_beta   90.00
_cell.angle_gamma   90.00
#
_symmetry.space_group_name_H-M   'P 1'
#
loop_
_entity.id
_entity.type
_entity.pdbx_description
1 polymer ?
#
loop_
_entity_poly.entity_id
_entity_poly.type
_entity_poly.pdbx_seq_one_letter_code
_entity_poly.pdbx_strand_id
1 'polypeptide(L)'
;MNFTQFWYLPLSVHSFFILVVLFFVVFVLLPLRLIKYAYEQLGVSPAGAVLLLFASLIGSYINIPLAVISQGTAMTNQAAGFFGMHYQGASATDWGGTVLAINVGGAVIPVILSAYLLTRWQLWLKGLLATVVVAAICYWFSSLIPGVGIAVPAFVPATAAIFAALILLRERPAPLAYIAGSL
;
A
#
# COMPACT_ATOMS: atom_id res chain seq x y z
N MET A 1 -24.78 -8.23 16.39
CA MET A 1 -23.55 -7.90 15.64
C MET A 1 -23.55 -8.70 14.35
N ASN A 2 -23.71 -8.08 13.19
CA ASN A 2 -23.59 -8.76 11.91
C ASN A 2 -22.25 -8.38 11.29
N PHE A 3 -21.27 -9.29 11.40
CA PHE A 3 -19.90 -9.08 10.93
C PHE A 3 -19.79 -8.99 9.41
N THR A 4 -20.85 -9.31 8.67
CA THR A 4 -20.91 -9.37 7.20
C THR A 4 -20.72 -8.03 6.49
N GLN A 5 -20.95 -6.90 7.16
CA GLN A 5 -20.81 -5.56 6.57
C GLN A 5 -19.36 -5.13 6.31
N PHE A 6 -18.38 -5.85 6.87
CA PHE A 6 -16.94 -5.61 6.64
C PHE A 6 -16.36 -6.48 5.52
N TRP A 7 -17.17 -7.36 4.91
CA TRP A 7 -16.74 -8.31 3.87
C TRP A 7 -17.29 -7.88 2.51
N TYR A 8 -16.72 -6.84 1.94
CA TYR A 8 -16.95 -6.47 0.55
C TYR A 8 -15.62 -6.39 -0.19
N LEU A 9 -15.60 -6.85 -1.44
CA LEU A 9 -14.47 -6.63 -2.34
C LEU A 9 -14.62 -5.19 -2.87
N PRO A 10 -13.73 -4.25 -2.50
CA PRO A 10 -13.84 -2.84 -2.90
C PRO A 10 -13.48 -2.62 -4.38
N LEU A 11 -13.48 -3.67 -5.19
CA LEU A 11 -13.05 -3.69 -6.59
C LEU A 11 -14.21 -4.09 -7.48
N SER A 12 -14.38 -3.39 -8.60
CA SER A 12 -15.30 -3.81 -9.65
C SER A 12 -14.89 -5.20 -10.18
N VAL A 13 -15.84 -5.98 -10.71
CA VAL A 13 -15.55 -7.31 -11.30
C VAL A 13 -14.45 -7.24 -12.37
N HIS A 14 -14.42 -6.16 -13.15
CA HIS A 14 -13.38 -5.90 -14.15
C HIS A 14 -12.01 -5.68 -13.51
N SER A 15 -11.92 -4.83 -12.48
CA SER A 15 -10.68 -4.56 -11.73
C SER A 15 -10.18 -5.82 -11.02
N PHE A 16 -11.09 -6.63 -10.48
CA PHE A 16 -10.77 -7.92 -9.89
C PHE A 16 -10.20 -8.90 -10.91
N PHE A 17 -10.79 -8.98 -12.11
CA PHE A 17 -10.26 -9.83 -13.18
C PHE A 17 -8.86 -9.40 -13.64
N ILE A 18 -8.63 -8.08 -13.79
CA ILE A 18 -7.29 -7.53 -14.08
C ILE A 18 -6.30 -7.94 -12.99
N LEU A 19 -6.68 -7.84 -11.72
CA LEU A 19 -5.83 -8.25 -10.59
C LEU A 19 -5.50 -9.75 -10.66
N VAL A 20 -6.47 -10.61 -10.99
CA VAL A 20 -6.26 -12.06 -11.14
C VAL A 20 -5.30 -12.36 -12.30
N VAL A 21 -5.46 -11.69 -13.44
CA VAL A 21 -4.55 -11.83 -14.58
C VAL A 21 -3.14 -11.36 -14.19
N LEU A 22 -3.01 -10.21 -13.54
CA LEU A 22 -1.73 -9.68 -13.07
C LEU A 22 -1.07 -10.64 -12.07
N PHE A 23 -1.85 -11.20 -11.15
CA PHE A 23 -1.38 -12.22 -10.21
C PHE A 23 -0.85 -13.45 -10.95
N PHE A 24 -1.56 -13.96 -11.95
CA PHE A 24 -1.09 -15.09 -12.75
C PHE A 24 0.17 -14.77 -13.55
N VAL A 25 0.25 -13.56 -14.13
CA VAL A 25 1.47 -13.09 -14.82
C VAL A 25 2.64 -13.09 -13.84
N VAL A 26 2.50 -12.47 -12.67
CA VAL A 26 3.53 -12.47 -11.63
C VAL A 26 3.88 -13.89 -11.21
N PHE A 27 2.89 -14.78 -11.08
CA PHE A 27 3.09 -16.18 -10.70
C PHE A 27 3.89 -16.96 -11.74
N VAL A 28 3.63 -16.75 -13.03
CA VAL A 28 4.41 -17.35 -14.13
C VAL A 28 5.81 -16.72 -14.23
N LEU A 29 5.95 -15.45 -13.83
CA LEU A 29 7.24 -14.78 -13.71
C LEU A 29 8.05 -15.21 -12.47
N LEU A 30 7.44 -15.81 -11.43
CA LEU A 30 8.14 -16.24 -10.20
C LEU A 30 9.25 -17.26 -10.47
N PRO A 31 9.04 -18.32 -11.29
CA PRO A 31 10.10 -19.22 -11.72
C PRO A 31 11.13 -18.58 -12.66
N LEU A 32 10.77 -17.48 -13.33
CA LEU A 32 11.68 -16.78 -14.24
C LEU A 32 12.71 -15.98 -13.42
N ARG A 33 13.98 -16.05 -13.84
CA ARG A 33 15.14 -15.48 -13.12
C ARG A 33 15.00 -13.98 -12.78
N LEU A 34 14.08 -13.26 -13.42
CA LEU A 34 13.76 -11.86 -13.18
C LEU A 34 13.31 -11.58 -11.74
N ILE A 35 12.42 -12.42 -11.20
CA ILE A 35 11.90 -12.23 -9.84
C ILE A 35 12.94 -12.66 -8.79
N LYS A 36 13.70 -13.72 -9.09
CA LYS A 36 14.86 -14.11 -8.29
C LYS A 36 15.85 -12.94 -8.15
N TYR A 37 16.15 -12.23 -9.23
CA TYR A 37 17.03 -11.06 -9.22
C TYR A 37 16.50 -9.93 -8.33
N ALA A 38 15.19 -9.63 -8.41
CA ALA A 38 14.59 -8.58 -7.59
C ALA A 38 14.66 -8.88 -6.07
N TYR A 39 14.40 -10.13 -5.66
CA TYR A 39 14.47 -10.51 -4.24
C TYR A 39 15.90 -10.67 -3.72
N GLU A 40 16.83 -11.17 -4.56
CA GLU A 40 18.26 -11.20 -4.23
C GLU A 40 18.82 -9.80 -3.99
N GLN A 41 18.39 -8.82 -4.80
CA GLN A 41 18.73 -7.40 -4.60
C GLN A 41 18.18 -6.82 -3.28
N LEU A 42 17.01 -7.27 -2.84
CA LEU A 42 16.43 -6.89 -1.53
C LEU A 42 17.17 -7.55 -0.35
N GLY A 43 17.87 -8.66 -0.58
CA GLY A 43 18.50 -9.46 0.46
C GLY A 43 17.51 -10.38 1.20
N VAL A 44 16.38 -10.71 0.56
CA VAL A 44 15.36 -11.63 1.07
C VAL A 44 15.45 -12.95 0.30
N SER A 45 15.37 -14.08 0.99
CA SER A 45 15.38 -15.38 0.31
C SER A 45 14.10 -15.56 -0.54
N PRO A 46 14.13 -16.35 -1.63
CA PRO A 46 12.93 -16.60 -2.44
C PRO A 46 11.74 -17.12 -1.61
N ALA A 47 11.99 -18.05 -0.69
CA ALA A 47 10.97 -18.55 0.23
C ALA A 47 10.45 -17.46 1.17
N GLY A 48 11.33 -16.61 1.71
CA GLY A 48 10.95 -15.47 2.53
C GLY A 48 10.07 -14.47 1.79
N ALA A 49 10.36 -14.21 0.51
CA ALA A 49 9.56 -13.31 -0.33
C ALA A 49 8.15 -13.87 -0.59
N VAL A 50 8.04 -15.18 -0.85
CA VAL A 50 6.74 -15.86 -1.00
C VAL A 50 5.95 -15.81 0.32
N LEU A 51 6.61 -16.06 1.46
CA LEU A 51 5.97 -15.95 2.78
C LEU A 51 5.48 -14.53 3.06
N LEU A 52 6.29 -13.51 2.75
CA LEU A 52 5.91 -12.10 2.90
C LEU A 52 4.72 -11.76 2.00
N LEU A 53 4.69 -12.22 0.75
CA LEU A 53 3.55 -12.03 -0.15
C LEU A 53 2.26 -12.60 0.46
N PHE A 54 2.27 -13.87 0.87
CA PHE A 54 1.08 -14.51 1.45
C PHE A 54 0.70 -13.88 2.79
N ALA A 55 1.66 -13.56 3.65
CA ALA A 55 1.42 -12.88 4.91
C ALA A 55 0.79 -11.50 4.69
N SER A 56 1.26 -10.73 3.70
CA SER A 56 0.66 -9.44 3.33
C SER A 56 -0.74 -9.60 2.76
N LEU A 57 -0.98 -10.59 1.89
CA LEU A 57 -2.31 -10.85 1.35
C LEU A 57 -3.31 -11.26 2.44
N ILE A 58 -2.95 -12.21 3.30
CA ILE A 58 -3.81 -12.64 4.41
C ILE A 58 -3.99 -11.51 5.43
N GLY A 59 -2.90 -10.83 5.79
CA GLY A 59 -2.91 -9.69 6.71
C GLY A 59 -3.67 -8.48 6.17
N SER A 60 -3.89 -8.36 4.85
CA SER A 60 -4.62 -7.24 4.27
C SER A 60 -6.10 -7.19 4.71
N TYR A 61 -6.65 -8.33 5.15
CA TYR A 61 -8.01 -8.40 5.70
C TYR A 61 -8.09 -7.93 7.16
N ILE A 62 -6.95 -7.68 7.81
CA ILE A 62 -6.88 -7.32 9.22
C ILE A 62 -6.56 -5.83 9.35
N ASN A 63 -7.52 -5.08 9.90
CA ASN A 63 -7.35 -3.65 10.22
C ASN A 63 -7.34 -3.48 11.75
N ILE A 64 -6.28 -2.88 12.29
CA ILE A 64 -6.12 -2.62 13.72
C ILE A 64 -6.58 -1.17 13.98
N PRO A 65 -7.65 -0.94 14.75
CA PRO A 65 -8.12 0.41 15.05
C PRO A 65 -7.10 1.15 15.92
N LEU A 66 -6.76 2.39 15.54
CA LEU A 66 -5.83 3.27 16.24
C LEU A 66 -6.57 4.37 17.00
N ALA A 67 -7.58 4.97 16.39
CA ALA A 67 -8.33 6.08 16.98
C ALA A 67 -9.74 6.21 16.40
N VAL A 68 -10.64 6.83 17.14
CA VAL A 68 -11.97 7.24 16.67
C VAL A 68 -12.05 8.75 16.68
N ILE A 69 -12.23 9.34 15.50
CA ILE A 69 -12.35 10.79 15.30
C ILE A 69 -13.84 11.11 15.22
N SER A 70 -14.40 11.65 16.29
CA SER A 70 -15.82 12.06 16.28
C SER A 70 -16.01 13.28 15.37
N GLN A 71 -16.93 13.19 14.41
CA GLN A 71 -17.33 14.33 13.58
C GLN A 71 -18.84 14.49 13.65
N GLY A 72 -19.28 15.73 13.90
CA GLY A 72 -20.69 16.10 13.84
C GLY A 72 -21.20 16.02 12.41
N THR A 73 -22.37 15.38 12.24
CA THR A 73 -23.15 15.20 11.00
C THR A 73 -22.47 14.41 9.87
N ALA A 74 -22.99 13.21 9.64
CA ALA A 74 -22.69 12.37 8.49
C ALA A 74 -23.06 13.09 7.19
N MET A 75 -22.08 13.44 6.37
CA MET A 75 -22.35 13.95 5.02
C MET A 75 -22.82 12.81 4.11
N THR A 76 -23.92 13.05 3.41
CA THR A 76 -24.60 12.13 2.51
C THR A 76 -23.67 11.53 1.47
N ASN A 77 -23.80 10.19 1.29
CA ASN A 77 -23.20 9.39 0.24
C ASN A 77 -23.30 10.08 -1.14
N GLN A 78 -22.20 10.66 -1.61
CA GLN A 78 -22.00 10.88 -3.04
C GLN A 78 -20.92 9.90 -3.47
N ALA A 79 -21.28 8.97 -4.35
CA ALA A 79 -20.34 8.09 -5.03
C ALA A 79 -19.41 8.95 -5.89
N ALA A 80 -18.33 9.42 -5.29
CA ALA A 80 -17.30 10.16 -6.00
C ALA A 80 -16.42 9.15 -6.75
N GLY A 81 -16.58 9.09 -8.06
CA GLY A 81 -15.64 8.39 -8.91
C GLY A 81 -14.29 9.09 -8.87
N PHE A 82 -13.24 8.40 -8.44
CA PHE A 82 -11.87 8.93 -8.53
C PHE A 82 -11.06 8.05 -9.46
N PHE A 83 -10.54 8.67 -10.52
CA PHE A 83 -9.68 8.01 -11.51
C PHE A 83 -10.30 6.73 -12.10
N GLY A 84 -11.61 6.74 -12.37
CA GLY A 84 -12.35 5.61 -12.95
C GLY A 84 -12.70 4.48 -11.98
N MET A 85 -12.31 4.58 -10.71
CA MET A 85 -12.75 3.64 -9.67
C MET A 85 -13.96 4.19 -8.90
N HIS A 86 -15.03 3.39 -8.86
CA HIS A 86 -16.18 3.65 -8.00
C HIS A 86 -15.87 3.15 -6.61
N TYR A 87 -15.51 4.07 -5.73
CA TYR A 87 -15.40 3.78 -4.31
C TYR A 87 -16.82 3.75 -3.74
N GLN A 88 -17.23 2.57 -3.24
CA GLN A 88 -18.41 2.50 -2.39
C GLN A 88 -18.03 3.18 -1.08
N GLY A 89 -18.49 4.42 -0.90
CA GLY A 89 -18.40 5.09 0.39
C GLY A 89 -19.03 4.18 1.44
N ALA A 90 -18.37 4.02 2.58
CA ALA A 90 -18.92 3.25 3.69
C ALA A 90 -20.34 3.78 3.94
N SER A 91 -21.34 2.89 3.89
CA SER A 91 -22.73 3.25 4.13
C SER A 91 -22.78 4.16 5.35
N ALA A 92 -23.39 5.35 5.19
CA ALA A 92 -23.68 6.26 6.27
C ALA A 92 -24.52 5.51 7.31
N THR A 93 -23.85 4.79 8.20
CA THR A 93 -24.42 4.24 9.40
C THR A 93 -24.39 5.39 10.40
N ASP A 94 -25.38 5.44 11.30
CA ASP A 94 -25.62 6.50 12.30
C ASP A 94 -24.47 6.75 13.31
N TRP A 95 -23.26 6.30 13.00
CA TRP A 95 -22.07 6.41 13.82
C TRP A 95 -21.37 7.73 13.53
N GLY A 96 -21.45 8.65 14.51
CA GLY A 96 -20.90 10.01 14.46
C GLY A 96 -19.37 10.11 14.49
N GLY A 97 -18.64 9.26 13.76
CA GLY A 97 -17.18 9.33 13.73
C GLY A 97 -16.48 8.49 12.67
N THR A 98 -15.25 8.88 12.35
CA THR A 98 -14.32 8.17 11.47
C THR A 98 -13.37 7.32 12.30
N VAL A 99 -13.28 6.01 12.01
CA VAL A 99 -12.30 5.13 12.65
C VAL A 99 -10.99 5.17 11.85
N LEU A 100 -9.91 5.63 12.46
CA LEU A 100 -8.56 5.49 11.95
C LEU A 100 -8.06 4.10 12.30
N ALA A 101 -7.69 3.30 11.29
CA ALA A 101 -7.12 1.97 11.47
C ALA A 101 -5.86 1.79 10.62
N ILE A 102 -4.95 0.94 11.07
CA ILE A 102 -3.76 0.52 10.32
C ILE A 102 -3.94 -0.88 9.78
N ASN A 103 -3.63 -1.07 8.50
CA ASN A 103 -3.77 -2.36 7.84
C ASN A 103 -2.54 -3.25 8.10
N VAL A 104 -2.74 -4.51 8.48
CA VAL A 104 -1.61 -5.40 8.80
C VAL A 104 -0.80 -5.74 7.54
N GLY A 105 -1.48 -6.13 6.47
CA GLY A 105 -0.82 -6.52 5.22
C GLY A 105 -0.25 -5.38 4.40
N GLY A 106 -0.92 -4.23 4.45
CA GLY A 106 -0.62 -3.04 3.65
C GLY A 106 0.21 -1.98 4.37
N ALA A 107 0.39 -2.05 5.68
CA ALA A 107 1.20 -1.09 6.43
C ALA A 107 2.13 -1.76 7.46
N VAL A 108 1.63 -2.63 8.34
CA VAL A 108 2.46 -3.20 9.42
C VAL A 108 3.59 -4.09 8.87
N ILE A 109 3.26 -5.07 8.02
CA ILE A 109 4.25 -5.96 7.41
C ILE A 109 5.26 -5.17 6.55
N PRO A 110 4.83 -4.23 5.67
CA PRO A 110 5.76 -3.37 4.94
C PRO A 110 6.69 -2.55 5.83
N VAL A 111 6.19 -1.94 6.92
CA VAL A 111 7.02 -1.18 7.87
C VAL A 111 8.08 -2.05 8.53
N ILE A 112 7.72 -3.27 8.95
CA ILE A 112 8.67 -4.23 9.53
C ILE A 112 9.76 -4.60 8.51
N LEU A 113 9.38 -4.88 7.27
CA LEU A 113 10.36 -5.19 6.21
C LEU A 113 11.26 -3.99 5.92
N SER A 114 10.72 -2.77 5.90
CA SER A 114 11.51 -1.55 5.72
C SER A 114 12.49 -1.30 6.85
N ALA A 115 12.09 -1.52 8.12
CA ALA A 115 13.00 -1.44 9.26
C ALA A 115 14.14 -2.47 9.16
N TYR A 116 13.82 -3.69 8.72
CA TYR A 116 14.82 -4.72 8.44
C TYR A 116 15.80 -4.28 7.35
N LEU A 117 15.32 -3.75 6.23
CA LEU A 117 16.16 -3.31 5.11
C LEU A 117 17.02 -2.10 5.47
N LEU A 118 16.48 -1.13 6.20
CA LEU A 118 17.23 0.02 6.73
C LEU A 118 18.42 -0.43 7.56
N THR A 119 18.19 -1.41 8.45
CA THR A 119 19.23 -1.96 9.33
C THR A 119 20.23 -2.81 8.56
N ARG A 120 19.75 -3.74 7.72
CA ARG A 120 20.59 -4.67 6.95
C ARG A 120 21.55 -3.95 6.02
N TRP A 121 21.07 -2.88 5.38
CA TRP A 121 21.82 -2.15 4.35
C TRP A 121 22.38 -0.82 4.84
N GLN A 122 22.22 -0.49 6.13
CA GLN A 122 22.69 0.78 6.74
C GLN A 122 22.20 2.02 5.98
N LEU A 123 20.94 2.00 5.55
CA LEU A 123 20.36 3.02 4.69
C LEU A 123 19.64 4.14 5.45
N TRP A 124 19.82 4.28 6.77
CA TRP A 124 19.07 5.23 7.61
C TRP A 124 18.92 6.64 7.03
N LEU A 125 20.03 7.27 6.65
CA LEU A 125 19.98 8.63 6.09
C LEU A 125 19.34 8.67 4.70
N LYS A 126 19.75 7.77 3.80
CA LYS A 126 19.21 7.72 2.44
C LYS A 126 17.72 7.35 2.42
N GLY A 127 17.33 6.43 3.30
CA GLY A 127 15.96 5.99 3.53
C GLY A 127 15.10 7.14 4.02
N LEU A 128 15.55 7.85 5.06
CA LEU A 128 14.85 9.05 5.55
C LEU A 128 14.65 10.09 4.43
N LEU A 129 15.72 10.41 3.69
CA LEU A 129 15.64 11.38 2.59
C LEU A 129 14.68 10.92 1.49
N ALA A 130 14.78 9.66 1.07
CA ALA A 130 13.91 9.11 0.03
C ALA A 130 12.44 9.08 0.47
N THR A 131 12.15 8.62 1.70
CA THR A 131 10.80 8.60 2.27
C THR A 131 10.22 10.01 2.36
N VAL A 132 10.98 11.01 2.83
CA VAL A 132 10.50 12.40 2.90
C VAL A 132 10.16 12.94 1.52
N VAL A 133 11.01 12.68 0.51
CA VAL A 133 10.75 13.11 -0.88
C VAL A 133 9.49 12.43 -1.44
N VAL A 134 9.37 11.11 -1.28
CA VAL A 134 8.19 10.36 -1.77
C VAL A 134 6.93 10.82 -1.05
N ALA A 135 6.97 11.00 0.27
CA ALA A 135 5.84 11.50 1.05
C ALA A 135 5.41 12.91 0.60
N ALA A 136 6.37 13.81 0.34
CA ALA A 136 6.06 15.16 -0.15
C ALA A 136 5.39 15.13 -1.54
N ILE A 137 5.86 14.26 -2.44
CA ILE A 137 5.24 14.06 -3.75
C ILE A 137 3.83 13.49 -3.59
N CYS A 138 3.66 12.41 -2.82
CA CYS A 138 2.35 11.81 -2.56
C CYS A 138 1.38 12.81 -1.93
N TYR A 139 1.84 13.64 -1.01
CA TYR A 139 1.06 14.71 -0.40
C TYR A 139 0.58 15.72 -1.45
N TRP A 140 1.47 16.17 -2.34
CA TRP A 140 1.12 17.14 -3.38
C TRP A 140 0.09 16.60 -4.38
N PHE A 141 0.13 15.30 -4.66
CA PHE A 141 -0.84 14.62 -5.53
C PHE A 141 -2.05 14.06 -4.78
N SER A 142 -2.13 14.23 -3.45
CA SER A 142 -3.23 13.71 -2.66
C SER A 142 -4.49 14.58 -2.82
N SER A 143 -5.66 13.95 -2.71
CA SER A 143 -6.95 14.61 -2.71
C SER A 143 -7.84 14.04 -1.62
N LEU A 144 -8.56 14.91 -0.91
CA LEU A 144 -9.58 14.50 0.05
C LEU A 144 -10.88 14.23 -0.70
N ILE A 145 -11.34 12.99 -0.66
CA ILE A 145 -12.53 12.53 -1.36
C ILE A 145 -13.60 12.20 -0.33
N PRO A 146 -14.73 12.94 -0.31
CA PRO A 146 -15.83 12.68 0.61
C PRO A 146 -16.29 11.22 0.56
N GLY A 147 -16.44 10.58 1.72
CA GLY A 147 -16.84 9.18 1.83
C GLY A 147 -15.76 8.13 1.50
N VAL A 148 -14.58 8.55 1.01
CA VAL A 148 -13.46 7.66 0.64
C VAL A 148 -12.22 7.94 1.49
N GLY A 149 -11.94 9.20 1.80
CA GLY A 149 -10.77 9.64 2.56
C GLY A 149 -9.68 10.24 1.68
N ILE A 150 -8.42 10.09 2.09
CA ILE A 150 -7.26 10.59 1.35
C ILE A 150 -6.95 9.62 0.21
N ALA A 151 -7.04 10.10 -1.03
CA ALA A 151 -6.68 9.33 -2.22
C ALA A 151 -5.43 9.91 -2.87
N VAL A 152 -4.57 9.02 -3.36
CA VAL A 152 -3.38 9.36 -4.16
C VAL A 152 -3.44 8.52 -5.44
N PRO A 153 -3.11 9.07 -6.62
CA PRO A 153 -3.05 8.28 -7.85
C PRO A 153 -2.07 7.11 -7.71
N ALA A 154 -2.51 5.89 -8.06
CA ALA A 154 -1.82 4.66 -7.71
C ALA A 154 -0.37 4.55 -8.22
N PHE A 155 -0.05 5.20 -9.34
CA PHE A 155 1.29 5.18 -9.93
C PHE A 155 2.25 6.19 -9.29
N VAL A 156 1.75 7.23 -8.60
CA VAL A 156 2.58 8.30 -8.03
C VAL A 156 3.55 7.77 -6.97
N PRO A 157 3.13 6.99 -5.94
CA PRO A 157 4.06 6.47 -4.94
C PRO A 157 5.13 5.56 -5.56
N ALA A 158 4.72 4.65 -6.44
CA ALA A 158 5.62 3.68 -7.07
C ALA A 158 6.70 4.35 -7.93
N THR A 159 6.29 5.30 -8.78
CA THR A 159 7.22 6.02 -9.66
C THR A 159 8.14 6.96 -8.88
N ALA A 160 7.60 7.70 -7.90
CA ALA A 160 8.39 8.56 -7.02
C ALA A 160 9.47 7.76 -6.28
N ALA A 161 9.12 6.60 -5.73
CA ALA A 161 10.06 5.73 -5.03
C ALA A 161 11.17 5.19 -5.93
N ILE A 162 10.83 4.77 -7.16
CA ILE A 162 11.81 4.31 -8.15
C ILE A 162 12.81 5.43 -8.49
N PHE A 163 12.32 6.63 -8.82
CA PHE A 163 13.20 7.74 -9.19
C PHE A 163 14.05 8.22 -8.02
N ALA A 164 13.46 8.37 -6.82
CA ALA A 164 14.20 8.75 -5.61
C ALA A 164 15.33 7.74 -5.32
N ALA A 165 15.05 6.43 -5.44
CA ALA A 165 16.05 5.40 -5.20
C ALA A 165 17.15 5.37 -6.27
N LEU A 166 16.81 5.54 -7.55
CA LEU A 166 17.79 5.60 -8.64
C LEU A 166 18.74 6.79 -8.51
N ILE A 167 18.26 7.91 -8.00
CA ILE A 167 19.06 9.12 -7.75
C ILE A 167 19.96 8.95 -6.52
N LEU A 168 19.41 8.45 -5.40
CA LEU A 168 20.10 8.41 -4.11
C LEU A 168 20.98 7.16 -3.90
N LEU A 169 20.67 6.05 -4.57
CA LEU A 169 21.37 4.76 -4.42
C LEU A 169 21.38 3.96 -5.74
N ARG A 170 22.02 4.52 -6.76
CA ARG A 170 22.09 3.94 -8.11
C ARG A 170 22.62 2.51 -8.17
N GLU A 171 23.55 2.15 -7.28
CA GLU A 171 24.18 0.82 -7.26
C GLU A 171 23.23 -0.28 -6.76
N ARG A 172 22.30 0.06 -5.86
CA ARG A 172 21.32 -0.87 -5.28
C ARG A 172 19.99 -0.15 -5.00
N PRO A 173 19.23 0.22 -6.04
CA PRO A 173 18.04 1.03 -5.86
C PRO A 173 16.88 0.24 -5.24
N ALA A 174 16.83 -1.09 -5.38
CA ALA A 174 15.67 -1.89 -4.98
C ALA A 174 15.32 -1.81 -3.48
N PRO A 175 16.26 -2.00 -2.52
CA PRO A 175 15.96 -1.81 -1.10
C PRO A 175 15.46 -0.40 -0.78
N LEU A 176 16.09 0.62 -1.37
CA LEU A 176 15.74 2.01 -1.09
C LEU A 176 14.37 2.38 -1.68
N ALA A 177 14.03 1.87 -2.87
CA ALA A 177 12.72 2.05 -3.47
C ALA A 177 11.62 1.39 -2.63
N TYR A 178 11.88 0.18 -2.11
CA TYR A 178 10.94 -0.49 -1.21
C TYR A 178 10.71 0.32 0.07
N ILE A 179 11.80 0.76 0.73
CA ILE A 179 11.73 1.57 1.95
C ILE A 179 10.94 2.86 1.70
N ALA A 180 11.31 3.61 0.66
CA ALA A 180 10.71 4.91 0.36
C ALA A 180 9.24 4.82 -0.08
N GLY A 181 8.85 3.74 -0.76
CA GLY A 181 7.48 3.54 -1.22
C GLY A 181 6.53 2.94 -0.19
N SER A 182 7.04 2.40 0.92
CA SER A 182 6.24 1.74 1.96
C SER A 182 6.19 2.48 3.30
N LEU A 183 7.11 3.43 3.52
CA LEU A 183 7.15 4.31 4.68
C LEU A 183 6.56 5.69 4.38
#